data_AF-A0A8T7GF72-F1
#
_entry.id   AF-A0A8T7GF72-F1
#
_cell.length_a   1.000
_cell.length_b   1.000
_cell.length_c   1.000
_cell.angle_alpha   90.00
_cell.angle_beta   90.00
_cell.angle_gamma   90.00
#
_symmetry.space_group_name_H-M   'P 1'
#
loop_
_entity.id
_entity.type
_entity.pdbx_description
1 polymer ?
#
loop_
_entity_poly.entity_id
_entity_poly.type
_entity_poly.pdbx_seq_one_letter_code
_entity_poly.pdbx_strand_id
1 'polypeptide(L)' 'MYFVVNGDINEKILSLNNIVKKIDKESGSYFSSIINNENMECEIIKIKPSEKDTQTPHSSNEIYYIINGSGCIEINEKFY' A
#
# COMPACT_ATOMS: atom_id res chain seq x y z
N MET A 1 -0.63 -15.04 6.81
CA MET A 1 0.76 -14.82 7.28
C MET A 1 0.65 -14.12 8.63
N TYR A 2 1.19 -14.71 9.69
CA TYR A 2 1.20 -14.11 11.03
C TYR A 2 2.65 -14.03 11.49
N PHE A 3 3.07 -12.83 11.87
CA PHE A 3 4.37 -12.59 12.48
C PHE A 3 4.19 -12.62 13.99
N VAL A 4 4.96 -13.47 14.68
CA VAL A 4 5.07 -13.45 16.14
C VAL A 4 6.33 -12.65 16.47
N VAL A 5 6.16 -11.45 17.01
CA VAL A 5 7.26 -10.62 17.50
C VAL A 5 7.30 -10.77 19.01
N ASN A 6 8.36 -11.39 19.55
CA ASN A 6 8.58 -11.49 20.98
C ASN A 6 9.18 -10.17 21.49
N GLY A 7 8.35 -9.32 22.09
CA GLY A 7 8.71 -8.04 22.71
C GLY A 7 7.45 -7.34 23.23
N ASP A 8 7.58 -6.25 24.01
CA ASP A 8 6.42 -5.41 24.37
C ASP A 8 5.80 -4.85 23.08
N ILE A 9 4.70 -5.48 22.64
CA ILE A 9 3.99 -5.09 21.43
C ILE A 9 3.25 -3.80 21.73
N ASN A 10 3.81 -2.67 21.32
CA ASN A 10 3.05 -1.43 21.20
C ASN A 10 2.11 -1.57 20.00
N GLU A 11 0.92 -2.12 20.25
CA GLU A 11 -0.10 -2.28 19.22
C GLU A 11 -0.63 -0.92 18.79
N LYS A 12 -0.45 -0.60 17.51
CA LYS A 12 -1.09 0.56 16.89
C LYS A 12 -2.17 0.08 15.93
N ILE A 13 -3.42 0.16 16.35
CA ILE A 13 -4.56 -0.14 15.49
C ILE A 13 -4.77 1.04 14.53
N LEU A 14 -4.76 0.73 13.24
CA LEU A 14 -4.96 1.72 12.18
C LEU A 14 -6.36 1.56 11.57
N SER A 15 -7.05 2.69 11.41
CA SER A 15 -8.35 2.72 10.73
C SER A 15 -8.17 3.00 9.25
N LEU A 16 -8.58 2.04 8.41
CA LEU A 16 -8.56 2.18 6.95
C LEU A 16 -9.30 3.44 6.49
N ASN A 17 -10.47 3.73 7.09
CA ASN A 17 -11.26 4.91 6.75
C ASN A 17 -10.50 6.22 7.03
N ASN A 18 -9.70 6.26 8.10
CA ASN A 18 -8.90 7.44 8.40
C ASN A 18 -7.73 7.60 7.42
N ILE A 19 -7.13 6.49 6.99
CA ILE A 19 -6.06 6.50 5.98
C ILE A 19 -6.62 6.96 4.63
N VAL A 20 -7.76 6.42 4.19
CA VAL A 20 -8.41 6.86 2.95
C VAL A 20 -8.76 8.34 3.00
N LYS A 21 -9.30 8.84 4.11
CA LYS A 21 -9.56 10.28 4.30
C LYS A 21 -8.30 11.13 4.26
N LYS A 22 -7.16 10.61 4.70
CA LYS A 22 -5.87 11.31 4.62
C LYS A 22 -5.45 11.44 3.16
N ILE A 23 -5.49 10.34 2.40
CA ILE A 23 -5.19 10.33 0.96
C ILE A 23 -6.08 11.35 0.23
N ASP A 24 -7.38 11.34 0.51
CA ASP A 24 -8.35 12.25 -0.14
C ASP A 24 -8.13 13.75 0.17
N LYS A 25 -7.45 14.07 1.27
CA LYS A 25 -7.13 15.46 1.66
C LYS A 25 -5.82 15.97 1.08
N GLU A 26 -4.88 15.07 0.78
CA GLU A 26 -3.57 15.42 0.26
C GLU A 26 -3.67 15.57 -1.26
N SER A 27 -3.77 16.83 -1.72
CA SER A 27 -3.93 17.14 -3.14
C SER A 27 -2.79 16.54 -3.97
N GLY A 28 -3.13 15.71 -4.95
CA GLY A 28 -2.17 15.03 -5.83
C GLY A 28 -1.56 13.76 -5.24
N SER A 29 -1.87 13.39 -4.00
CA SER A 29 -1.50 12.09 -3.44
C SER A 29 -2.57 11.05 -3.75
N TYR A 30 -2.14 9.81 -3.96
CA TYR A 30 -3.01 8.63 -4.11
C TYR A 30 -2.60 7.49 -3.17
N PHE A 31 -1.65 7.74 -2.26
CA PHE A 31 -1.15 6.73 -1.34
C PHE A 31 -0.85 7.32 0.05
N SER A 32 -0.72 6.46 1.05
CA SER A 32 -0.19 6.83 2.36
C SER A 32 0.72 5.73 2.87
N SER A 33 1.96 6.09 3.18
CA SER A 33 2.89 5.20 3.88
C SER A 33 2.46 4.96 5.33
N ILE A 34 2.55 3.70 5.76
CA ILE A 34 2.16 3.17 7.07
C ILE A 34 3.38 2.65 7.83
N ILE A 35 4.29 1.99 7.11
CA ILE A 35 5.61 1.60 7.59
C ILE A 35 6.61 2.15 6.57
N ASN A 36 7.60 2.89 7.05
CA ASN A 36 8.73 3.32 6.24
C ASN A 36 9.98 3.23 7.12
N ASN A 37 10.79 2.21 6.86
CA ASN A 37 12.10 2.05 7.46
C ASN A 37 13.05 1.39 6.45
N GLU A 38 14.33 1.29 6.80
CA GLU A 38 15.40 0.78 5.92
C GLU A 38 15.17 -0.66 5.39
N ASN A 39 14.31 -1.45 6.04
CA ASN A 39 14.07 -2.86 5.71
C ASN A 39 12.70 -3.09 5.06
N MET A 40 11.75 -2.17 5.22
CA MET A 40 10.38 -2.36 4.76
C MET A 40 9.65 -1.03 4.54
N GLU A 41 9.01 -0.96 3.38
CA GLU A 41 8.01 0.04 3.05
C GLU A 41 6.65 -0.65 2.94
N CYS A 42 5.63 -0.08 3.56
CA CYS A 42 4.25 -0.54 3.47
C CYS A 42 3.35 0.66 3.31
N GLU A 43 2.60 0.66 2.21
CA GLU A 43 1.75 1.77 1.83
C GLU A 43 0.33 1.29 1.53
N ILE A 44 -0.64 2.17 1.77
CA ILE A 44 -2.00 1.99 1.28
C ILE A 44 -2.16 2.88 0.06
N ILE A 45 -2.49 2.27 -1.07
CA ILE A 45 -2.71 2.94 -2.35
C ILE A 45 -4.21 2.96 -2.64
N LYS A 46 -4.72 4.11 -3.08
CA LYS A 46 -6.10 4.31 -3.53
C LYS A 46 -6.09 4.76 -4.99
N ILE A 47 -6.45 3.83 -5.87
CA ILE A 47 -6.54 4.08 -7.32
C ILE A 47 -8.02 4.23 -7.69
N LYS A 48 -8.39 5.30 -8.39
CA LYS A 48 -9.77 5.45 -8.90
C LYS A 48 -9.97 4.58 -10.15
N PRO A 49 -11.22 4.27 -10.53
CA PRO A 49 -11.49 3.59 -11.79
C PRO A 49 -10.78 4.26 -12.96
N SER A 50 -10.08 3.46 -13.77
CA SER A 50 -9.28 3.88 -14.93
C SER A 50 -8.00 4.65 -14.65
N GLU A 51 -7.64 4.93 -13.39
CA GLU A 51 -6.31 5.43 -13.03
C GLU A 51 -5.30 4.27 -13.02
N LYS A 52 -4.02 4.60 -13.25
CA LYS A 52 -2.90 3.66 -13.15
C LYS A 52 -2.02 4.04 -11.98
N ASP A 53 -1.39 3.05 -11.36
CA ASP A 53 -0.23 3.29 -10.50
C ASP A 53 0.89 3.93 -11.33
N THR A 54 1.50 5.00 -10.83
CA THR A 54 2.54 5.75 -11.54
C THR A 54 3.94 5.43 -11.00
N GLN A 55 4.06 4.50 -10.05
CA GLN A 55 5.34 4.03 -9.57
C GLN A 55 6.15 3.38 -10.71
N THR A 56 7.46 3.57 -10.66
CA THR A 56 8.39 3.00 -11.64
C THR A 56 8.99 1.70 -11.07
N PRO A 57 9.63 0.85 -11.89
CA PRO A 57 10.28 -0.35 -11.36
C PRO A 57 11.36 0.00 -10.31
N HIS A 58 11.40 -0.77 -9.23
CA HIS A 58 12.36 -0.62 -8.13
C HIS A 58 13.11 -1.93 -7.88
N SER A 59 14.26 -1.87 -7.19
CA SER A 59 15.07 -3.07 -6.89
C SER A 59 14.51 -3.94 -5.77
N SER A 60 13.52 -3.44 -5.03
CA SER A 60 12.89 -4.13 -3.91
C SER A 60 11.87 -5.15 -4.41
N ASN A 61 11.70 -6.24 -3.67
CA ASN A 61 10.57 -7.13 -3.89
C ASN A 61 9.31 -6.52 -3.29
N GLU A 62 8.19 -6.62 -4.01
CA GLU A 62 6.91 -6.02 -3.62
C GLU A 62 5.80 -7.07 -3.57
N ILE A 63 4.86 -6.87 -2.65
CA ILE A 63 3.67 -7.71 -2.52
C ILE A 63 2.45 -6.80 -2.49
N TYR A 64 1.53 -7.03 -3.42
CA TYR A 64 0.27 -6.29 -3.52
C TYR A 64 -0.89 -7.12 -2.97
N TYR A 65 -1.77 -6.46 -2.22
CA TYR A 65 -2.98 -7.06 -1.68
C TYR A 65 -4.19 -6.14 -1.92
N ILE A 66 -5.23 -6.66 -2.58
CA ILE A 66 -6.46 -5.92 -2.83
C ILE A 66 -7.31 -5.95 -1.55
N ILE A 67 -7.42 -4.80 -0.88
CA ILE A 67 -8.28 -4.63 0.30
C ILE A 67 -9.75 -4.45 -0.10
N ASN A 68 -10.01 -3.74 -1.22
CA ASN A 68 -11.36 -3.49 -1.72
C ASN A 68 -11.34 -3.27 -3.25
N GLY A 69 -12.38 -3.74 -3.93
CA GLY A 69 -12.53 -3.61 -5.38
C GLY A 69 -11.83 -4.73 -6.15
N SER A 70 -11.44 -4.41 -7.38
CA SER A 70 -10.70 -5.30 -8.28
C SER A 70 -9.62 -4.49 -8.99
N GLY A 71 -8.49 -5.12 -9.28
CA GLY A 71 -7.38 -4.55 -10.03
C GLY A 71 -6.65 -5.66 -10.77
N CYS A 72 -5.76 -5.27 -11.68
CA CYS A 72 -4.84 -6.17 -12.37
C CYS A 72 -3.43 -5.60 -12.23
N ILE A 73 -2.44 -6.49 -12.22
CA ILE A 73 -1.03 -6.08 -12.18
C ILE A 73 -0.41 -6.44 -13.53
N GLU A 74 0.28 -5.48 -14.13
CA GLU A 74 1.05 -5.70 -15.35
C GLU A 74 2.52 -5.91 -14.98
N ILE A 75 3.06 -7.10 -15.28
CA ILE A 75 4.47 -7.43 -15.08
C ILE A 75 5.03 -7.87 -16.43
N ASN A 76 6.05 -7.17 -16.93
CA ASN A 76 6.69 -7.44 -18.22
C ASN A 76 5.65 -7.61 -19.35
N GLU A 77 4.77 -6.62 -19.52
CA GLU A 77 3.72 -6.57 -20.55
C GLU A 77 2.67 -7.69 -20.44
N LYS A 78 2.58 -8.36 -19.29
CA LYS A 78 1.59 -9.40 -19.01
C LYS A 78 0.74 -9.05 -17.79
N PHE A 79 -0.58 -9.12 -17.98
CA PHE A 79 -1.57 -8.91 -16.92
C PHE A 79 -1.80 -10.17 -16.07
N TYR A 80 -1.92 -9.96 -14.77
CA TYR A 80 -2.25 -10.94 -13.73
C TYR A 80 -3.41 -10.45 -12.86
#